data_AF-A0A178MPW5-F1
#
_entry.id   AF-A0A178MPW5-F1
#
_cell.length_a   1.000
_cell.length_b   1.000
_cell.length_c   1.000
_cell.angle_alpha   90.00
_cell.angle_beta   90.00
_cell.angle_gamma   90.00
#
_symmetry.space_group_name_H-M   'P 1'
#
loop_
_entity.id
_entity.type
_entity.pdbx_description
1 polymer ?
#
loop_
_entity_poly.entity_id
_entity_poly.type
_entity_poly.pdbx_seq_one_letter_code
_entity_poly.pdbx_strand_id
1 'polypeptide(L)'
;MRHPTGGQTATDWKNVRLLVFGLDDQFRFLARQTFRKLMVRDVTPFSDPAETAGLMGRGVDLVLLDLAASPEKGLAVLEALRRPAGNPFEAVPVLVVAPSSQKDDIDRAKALGIEGTLPKPISGHELSHRVADTLANPQRLAAPATVVAKPKLNAIKDPDPLPEMAGEDKPAPVVTGFAPPPPAPAKEAIPEVAALAARLAARGAPAAPSAAPAPRPASPVPAAPAPRPAPTAPGDGYSGGGAGPASGRRPSGGSFDMDDAPAVAKRPSGGKLDLDDLAPAPVKLAGGKLGDGDLAVRKPDPDEEARRRAAERRRQQWQEAMEQSGHKARKGGDVAALDLTAVVAEHGTWLQSKGAEGKRATFSGMDLAGADLTGALLPNATFKDVDLSDASLSDARLDGSDFRYAKLEAADLGGANLGVAALRHAKLRLSNLEGAVLRGTDLSGATLTGARMAGADFKGAVLIGADLREADLSKAEGLTQGQVEKTICDLATRLPPGLSRPAKPE
;
A
#
# COMPACT_ATOMS: atom_id res chain seq x y z
N MET A 1 35.39 -32.40 -2.83
CA MET A 1 35.54 -31.32 -3.83
C MET A 1 35.64 -30.02 -3.07
N ARG A 2 36.75 -29.29 -3.24
CA ARG A 2 37.00 -28.03 -2.53
C ARG A 2 35.95 -27.00 -2.98
N HIS A 3 35.25 -26.39 -2.02
CA HIS A 3 34.47 -25.18 -2.28
C HIS A 3 35.43 -24.09 -2.78
N PRO A 4 35.12 -23.37 -3.87
CA PRO A 4 35.88 -22.20 -4.23
C PRO A 4 35.52 -21.08 -3.25
N THR A 5 36.32 -20.93 -2.21
CA THR A 5 36.56 -19.63 -1.57
C THR A 5 37.31 -18.77 -2.58
N GLY A 6 36.61 -17.87 -3.26
CA GLY A 6 37.19 -16.96 -4.24
C GLY A 6 36.36 -15.69 -4.35
N GLY A 7 36.83 -14.62 -3.73
CA GLY A 7 36.44 -13.24 -4.01
C GLY A 7 35.12 -12.79 -3.38
N GLN A 8 35.09 -12.53 -2.07
CA GLN A 8 34.23 -11.44 -1.61
C GLN A 8 34.82 -10.15 -2.18
N THR A 9 34.35 -9.75 -3.35
CA THR A 9 34.51 -8.38 -3.79
C THR A 9 33.73 -7.54 -2.78
N ALA A 10 34.46 -6.81 -1.93
CA ALA A 10 33.87 -5.87 -1.00
C ALA A 10 33.29 -4.73 -1.85
N THR A 11 32.08 -4.92 -2.38
CA THR A 11 31.36 -3.89 -3.11
C THR A 11 31.16 -2.70 -2.17
N ASP A 12 31.63 -1.53 -2.57
CA ASP A 12 31.42 -0.30 -1.79
C ASP A 12 29.99 0.20 -1.99
N TRP A 13 29.06 -0.44 -1.27
CA TRP A 13 27.63 -0.18 -1.37
C TRP A 13 27.27 1.30 -1.14
N LYS A 14 28.05 2.04 -0.34
CA LYS A 14 27.80 3.46 -0.04
C LYS A 14 27.89 4.38 -1.25
N ASN A 15 28.50 3.92 -2.33
CA ASN A 15 28.62 4.65 -3.58
C ASN A 15 27.68 4.15 -4.69
N VAL A 16 27.05 2.99 -4.49
CA VAL A 16 26.18 2.35 -5.48
C VAL A 16 24.80 3.01 -5.53
N ARG A 17 24.32 3.29 -6.74
CA ARG A 17 22.97 3.78 -7.04
C ARG A 17 22.25 2.76 -7.91
N LEU A 18 21.16 2.23 -7.38
CA LEU A 18 20.34 1.22 -8.05
C LEU A 18 19.05 1.85 -8.58
N LEU A 19 18.72 1.53 -9.82
CA LEU A 19 17.44 1.86 -10.42
C LEU A 19 16.58 0.59 -10.49
N VAL A 20 15.34 0.64 -10.03
CA VAL A 20 14.49 -0.56 -9.91
C VAL A 20 13.16 -0.34 -10.63
N PHE A 21 12.97 -1.01 -11.77
CA PHE A 21 11.78 -0.93 -12.60
C PHE A 21 10.85 -2.11 -12.36
N GLY A 22 9.54 -1.84 -12.39
CA GLY A 22 8.51 -2.87 -12.42
C GLY A 22 8.47 -3.56 -11.08
N LEU A 23 7.35 -3.53 -10.40
CA LEU A 23 7.39 -3.93 -9.01
C LEU A 23 6.00 -4.40 -8.59
N ASP A 24 5.90 -5.71 -8.34
CA ASP A 24 5.00 -6.18 -7.30
C ASP A 24 5.46 -5.65 -5.93
N ASP A 25 4.53 -5.42 -5.01
CA ASP A 25 4.81 -4.77 -3.73
C ASP A 25 5.72 -5.60 -2.80
N GLN A 26 5.75 -6.93 -2.98
CA GLN A 26 6.58 -7.83 -2.20
C GLN A 26 8.06 -7.70 -2.59
N PHE A 27 8.36 -7.61 -3.88
CA PHE A 27 9.70 -7.43 -4.40
C PHE A 27 10.23 -6.02 -4.11
N ARG A 28 9.37 -4.98 -4.13
CA ARG A 28 9.72 -3.62 -3.64
C ARG A 28 10.23 -3.66 -2.21
N PHE A 29 9.49 -4.37 -1.37
CA PHE A 29 9.81 -4.48 0.04
C PHE A 29 11.13 -5.23 0.22
N LEU A 30 11.30 -6.36 -0.48
CA LEU A 30 12.51 -7.17 -0.41
C LEU A 30 13.76 -6.40 -0.85
N ALA A 31 13.72 -5.72 -2.01
CA ALA A 31 14.84 -4.95 -2.53
C ALA A 31 15.21 -3.80 -1.57
N ARG A 32 14.22 -3.04 -1.09
CA ARG A 32 14.47 -1.96 -0.12
C ARG A 32 15.05 -2.47 1.19
N GLN A 33 14.52 -3.56 1.76
CA GLN A 33 15.07 -4.13 3.00
C GLN A 33 16.50 -4.62 2.82
N THR A 34 16.77 -5.31 1.72
CA THR A 34 18.09 -5.88 1.41
C THR A 34 19.13 -4.77 1.27
N PHE A 35 18.88 -3.79 0.38
CA PHE A 35 19.85 -2.73 0.09
C PHE A 35 19.94 -1.66 1.18
N ARG A 36 18.89 -1.46 1.98
CA ARG A 36 18.97 -0.63 3.19
C ARG A 36 19.94 -1.22 4.22
N LYS A 37 19.91 -2.54 4.43
CA LYS A 37 20.85 -3.21 5.34
C LYS A 37 22.31 -3.08 4.87
N LEU A 38 22.51 -3.02 3.55
CA LEU A 38 23.82 -2.86 2.93
C LEU A 38 24.29 -1.40 2.81
N MET A 39 23.49 -0.43 3.29
CA MET A 39 23.80 1.00 3.21
C MET A 39 24.05 1.52 1.79
N VAL A 40 23.25 1.06 0.83
CA VAL A 40 23.31 1.53 -0.57
C VAL A 40 23.00 3.03 -0.65
N ARG A 41 23.75 3.77 -1.50
CA ARG A 41 23.64 5.23 -1.62
C ARG A 41 22.23 5.68 -1.99
N ASP A 42 21.67 5.07 -3.02
CA ASP A 42 20.34 5.38 -3.52
C ASP A 42 19.72 4.14 -4.16
N VAL A 43 18.44 3.91 -3.90
CA VAL A 43 17.63 2.88 -4.55
C VAL A 43 16.38 3.57 -5.03
N THR A 44 16.34 3.91 -6.31
CA THR A 44 15.24 4.66 -6.92
C THR A 44 14.27 3.69 -7.60
N PRO A 45 13.08 3.44 -7.03
CA PRO A 45 12.03 2.69 -7.71
C PRO A 45 11.31 3.57 -8.72
N PHE A 46 10.93 3.01 -9.86
CA PHE A 46 10.08 3.68 -10.86
C PHE A 46 9.18 2.67 -11.57
N SER A 47 8.08 3.15 -12.15
CA SER A 47 7.03 2.29 -12.71
C SER A 47 6.63 2.66 -14.13
N ASP A 48 6.95 3.87 -14.58
CA ASP A 48 6.71 4.35 -15.94
C ASP A 48 8.00 4.26 -16.78
N PRO A 49 8.02 3.52 -17.90
CA PRO A 49 9.14 3.49 -18.81
C PRO A 49 9.56 4.87 -19.34
N ALA A 50 8.65 5.86 -19.40
CA ALA A 50 8.97 7.21 -19.86
C ALA A 50 9.95 7.94 -18.93
N GLU A 51 9.98 7.60 -17.64
CA GLU A 51 10.89 8.21 -16.65
C GLU A 51 12.34 7.72 -16.78
N THR A 52 12.58 6.63 -17.51
CA THR A 52 13.88 5.98 -17.64
C THR A 52 14.98 6.98 -18.01
N ALA A 53 14.78 7.78 -19.06
CA ALA A 53 15.78 8.71 -19.56
C ALA A 53 16.18 9.78 -18.52
N GLY A 54 15.19 10.31 -17.78
CA GLY A 54 15.44 11.32 -16.74
C GLY A 54 16.16 10.75 -15.52
N LEU A 55 15.88 9.50 -15.16
CA LEU A 55 16.51 8.84 -14.01
C LEU A 55 17.95 8.41 -14.31
N MET A 56 18.24 7.98 -15.54
CA MET A 56 19.60 7.62 -15.94
C MET A 56 20.57 8.80 -15.88
N GLY A 57 20.10 10.03 -16.14
CA GLY A 57 20.88 11.27 -16.01
C GLY A 57 21.41 11.55 -14.60
N ARG A 58 20.95 10.82 -13.58
CA ARG A 58 21.42 10.94 -12.19
C ARG A 58 22.66 10.09 -11.91
N GLY A 59 23.17 9.33 -12.87
CA GLY A 59 24.31 8.43 -12.70
C GLY A 59 23.89 7.16 -11.94
N VAL A 60 23.50 6.13 -12.67
CA VAL A 60 23.00 4.85 -12.15
C VAL A 60 24.06 3.78 -12.40
N ASP A 61 24.35 2.96 -11.39
CA ASP A 61 25.38 1.92 -11.47
C ASP A 61 24.82 0.56 -11.91
N LEU A 62 23.55 0.25 -11.61
CA LEU A 62 22.88 -0.97 -12.05
C LEU A 62 21.35 -0.81 -12.07
N VAL A 63 20.71 -1.48 -13.03
CA VAL A 63 19.25 -1.51 -13.17
C VAL A 63 18.70 -2.89 -12.85
N LEU A 64 17.71 -2.96 -11.97
CA LEU A 64 16.89 -4.15 -11.71
C LEU A 64 15.56 -4.00 -12.47
N LEU A 65 15.23 -4.93 -13.36
CA LEU A 65 13.99 -4.93 -14.15
C LEU A 65 13.10 -6.12 -13.78
N ASP A 66 11.96 -5.88 -13.16
CA ASP A 66 10.94 -6.91 -12.93
C ASP A 66 10.01 -7.04 -14.13
N LEU A 67 9.93 -8.24 -14.69
CA LEU A 67 9.01 -8.56 -15.77
C LEU A 67 7.72 -9.22 -15.28
N ALA A 68 7.63 -9.63 -14.00
CA ALA A 68 6.53 -10.47 -13.53
C ALA A 68 5.15 -9.82 -13.70
N ALA A 69 5.02 -8.53 -13.39
CA ALA A 69 3.76 -7.81 -13.43
C ALA A 69 3.43 -7.20 -14.80
N SER A 70 4.44 -6.82 -15.58
CA SER A 70 4.27 -6.14 -16.87
C SER A 70 5.51 -6.34 -17.76
N PRO A 71 5.66 -7.52 -18.41
CA PRO A 71 6.82 -7.82 -19.23
C PRO A 71 7.04 -6.80 -20.35
N GLU A 72 5.97 -6.34 -21.00
CA GLU A 72 6.04 -5.36 -22.09
C GLU A 72 6.64 -4.02 -21.65
N LYS A 73 6.25 -3.51 -20.47
CA LYS A 73 6.79 -2.26 -19.95
C LYS A 73 8.26 -2.41 -19.53
N GLY A 74 8.62 -3.55 -18.93
CA GLY A 74 10.01 -3.82 -18.55
C GLY A 74 10.94 -4.01 -19.74
N LEU A 75 10.44 -4.66 -20.79
CA LEU A 75 11.14 -4.74 -22.07
C LEU A 75 11.23 -3.36 -22.74
N ALA A 76 10.23 -2.49 -22.63
CA ALA A 76 10.30 -1.12 -23.14
C ALA A 76 11.40 -0.28 -22.45
N VAL A 77 11.59 -0.44 -21.13
CA VAL A 77 12.73 0.15 -20.41
C VAL A 77 14.05 -0.38 -20.93
N LEU A 78 14.15 -1.69 -21.12
CA LEU A 78 15.36 -2.32 -21.65
C LEU A 78 15.64 -1.85 -23.08
N GLU A 79 14.62 -1.73 -23.93
CA GLU A 79 14.74 -1.17 -25.28
C GLU A 79 15.21 0.30 -25.23
N ALA A 80 14.68 1.12 -24.32
CA ALA A 80 15.13 2.51 -24.14
C ALA A 80 16.59 2.61 -23.67
N LEU A 81 17.06 1.65 -22.86
CA LEU A 81 18.45 1.56 -22.43
C LEU A 81 19.40 1.03 -23.52
N ARG A 82 18.88 0.39 -24.56
CA ARG A 82 19.67 -0.37 -25.55
C ARG A 82 19.49 0.10 -27.01
N ARG A 83 18.54 1.00 -27.32
CA ARG A 83 18.24 1.53 -28.68
C ARG A 83 18.34 3.08 -28.72
N PRO A 84 18.78 3.74 -29.82
CA PRO A 84 19.90 3.46 -30.72
C PRO A 84 21.14 4.38 -30.48
N ALA A 85 22.32 3.86 -30.86
CA ALA A 85 23.60 4.51 -31.15
C ALA A 85 23.92 5.87 -30.48
N GLY A 86 24.71 5.83 -29.40
CA GLY A 86 25.23 7.02 -28.73
C GLY A 86 24.61 7.29 -27.36
N ASN A 87 23.77 6.39 -26.85
CA ASN A 87 23.27 6.48 -25.49
C ASN A 87 24.42 6.21 -24.48
N PRO A 88 24.82 7.20 -23.65
CA PRO A 88 25.92 7.02 -22.70
C PRO A 88 25.62 5.96 -21.61
N PHE A 89 24.36 5.55 -21.50
CA PHE A 89 23.88 4.60 -20.50
C PHE A 89 23.79 3.15 -21.03
N GLU A 90 24.21 2.90 -22.27
CA GLU A 90 24.21 1.55 -22.85
C GLU A 90 25.06 0.58 -22.00
N ALA A 91 26.15 1.06 -21.42
CA ALA A 91 27.07 0.26 -20.59
C ALA A 91 26.53 -0.09 -19.20
N VAL A 92 25.40 0.48 -18.76
CA VAL A 92 24.86 0.20 -17.42
C VAL A 92 24.35 -1.25 -17.36
N PRO A 93 24.80 -2.06 -16.38
CA PRO A 93 24.35 -3.44 -16.24
C PRO A 93 22.89 -3.52 -15.81
N VAL A 94 22.20 -4.52 -16.35
CA VAL A 94 20.79 -4.78 -16.17
C VAL A 94 20.58 -6.22 -15.71
N LEU A 95 19.91 -6.39 -14.58
CA LEU A 95 19.45 -7.69 -14.10
C LEU A 95 17.93 -7.77 -14.22
N VAL A 96 17.46 -8.84 -14.85
CA VAL A 96 16.03 -9.11 -15.02
C VAL A 96 15.53 -10.04 -13.93
N VAL A 97 14.40 -9.70 -13.34
CA VAL A 97 13.71 -10.49 -12.32
C VAL A 97 12.41 -11.00 -12.93
N ALA A 98 12.26 -12.31 -13.04
CA ALA A 98 11.10 -12.92 -13.67
C ALA A 98 10.86 -14.34 -13.11
N PRO A 99 9.60 -14.81 -13.04
CA PRO A 99 9.34 -16.22 -12.76
C PRO A 99 9.84 -17.11 -13.90
N SER A 100 10.30 -18.32 -13.58
CA SER A 100 10.83 -19.27 -14.58
C SER A 100 9.82 -19.70 -15.66
N SER A 101 8.52 -19.44 -15.43
CA SER A 101 7.45 -19.65 -16.40
C SER A 101 7.45 -18.64 -17.56
N GLN A 102 8.05 -17.46 -17.40
CA GLN A 102 8.13 -16.40 -18.42
C GLN A 102 9.39 -16.56 -19.30
N LYS A 103 9.58 -17.75 -19.88
CA LYS A 103 10.77 -18.07 -20.66
C LYS A 103 10.93 -17.17 -21.90
N ASP A 104 9.83 -16.88 -22.60
CA ASP A 104 9.84 -16.08 -23.83
C ASP A 104 10.26 -14.63 -23.56
N ASP A 105 9.77 -14.03 -22.47
CA ASP A 105 10.15 -12.65 -22.08
C ASP A 105 11.59 -12.57 -21.60
N ILE A 106 12.07 -13.59 -20.89
CA ILE A 106 13.48 -13.71 -20.50
C ILE A 106 14.36 -13.82 -21.74
N ASP A 107 13.97 -14.61 -22.74
CA ASP A 107 14.73 -14.79 -23.97
C ASP A 107 14.71 -13.51 -24.85
N ARG A 108 13.61 -12.77 -24.87
CA ARG A 108 13.54 -11.41 -25.44
C ARG A 108 14.47 -10.44 -24.71
N ALA A 109 14.50 -10.48 -23.39
CA ALA A 109 15.40 -9.63 -22.60
C ALA A 109 16.89 -9.98 -22.85
N LYS A 110 17.23 -11.26 -22.96
CA LYS A 110 18.58 -11.70 -23.39
C LYS A 110 18.94 -11.19 -24.78
N ALA A 111 17.99 -11.23 -25.72
CA ALA A 111 18.22 -10.71 -27.06
C ALA A 111 18.49 -9.19 -27.07
N LEU A 112 17.96 -8.45 -26.09
CA LEU A 112 18.21 -7.02 -25.91
C LEU A 112 19.50 -6.71 -25.11
N GLY A 113 20.18 -7.71 -24.54
CA GLY A 113 21.47 -7.57 -23.87
C GLY A 113 21.38 -7.22 -22.38
N ILE A 114 21.09 -8.25 -21.58
CA ILE A 114 21.11 -8.21 -20.10
C ILE A 114 22.31 -8.97 -19.54
N GLU A 115 22.68 -8.67 -18.31
CA GLU A 115 23.86 -9.20 -17.62
C GLU A 115 23.49 -10.40 -16.73
N GLY A 116 22.21 -10.57 -16.41
CA GLY A 116 21.76 -11.70 -15.60
C GLY A 116 20.25 -11.77 -15.41
N THR A 117 19.79 -12.94 -14.96
CA THR A 117 18.39 -13.21 -14.65
C THR A 117 18.25 -13.73 -13.22
N LEU A 118 17.20 -13.31 -12.53
CA LEU A 118 16.87 -13.63 -11.15
C LEU A 118 15.49 -14.31 -11.10
N PRO A 119 15.41 -15.58 -10.67
CA PRO A 119 14.14 -16.29 -10.60
C PRO A 119 13.29 -15.79 -9.43
N LYS A 120 11.96 -15.70 -9.61
CA LYS A 120 11.03 -15.53 -8.49
C LYS A 120 10.49 -16.89 -7.99
N PRO A 121 10.35 -17.10 -6.66
CA PRO A 121 10.70 -16.19 -5.56
C PRO A 121 12.22 -16.12 -5.32
N ILE A 122 12.72 -14.95 -4.93
CA ILE A 122 14.15 -14.70 -4.66
C ILE A 122 14.37 -14.30 -3.19
N SER A 123 15.49 -14.73 -2.61
CA SER A 123 15.91 -14.31 -1.27
C SER A 123 16.72 -13.01 -1.29
N GLY A 124 16.70 -12.25 -0.20
CA GLY A 124 17.51 -11.02 -0.09
C GLY A 124 19.02 -11.29 -0.19
N HIS A 125 19.47 -12.43 0.33
CA HIS A 125 20.88 -12.83 0.24
C HIS A 125 21.29 -13.07 -1.23
N GLU A 126 20.50 -13.83 -1.97
CA GLU A 126 20.73 -14.10 -3.40
C GLU A 126 20.68 -12.83 -4.25
N LEU A 127 19.71 -11.94 -3.98
CA LEU A 127 19.61 -10.64 -4.64
C LEU A 127 20.88 -9.80 -4.42
N SER A 128 21.36 -9.70 -3.18
CA SER A 128 22.57 -8.94 -2.87
C SER A 128 23.83 -9.52 -3.51
N HIS A 129 23.98 -10.85 -3.49
CA HIS A 129 25.12 -11.53 -4.08
C HIS A 129 25.16 -11.32 -5.59
N ARG A 130 24.02 -11.48 -6.27
CA ARG A 130 23.94 -11.30 -7.72
C ARG A 130 24.18 -9.86 -8.16
N VAL A 131 23.71 -8.88 -7.39
CA VAL A 131 24.02 -7.47 -7.67
C VAL A 131 25.50 -7.18 -7.44
N ALA A 132 26.11 -7.69 -6.37
CA ALA A 132 27.54 -7.52 -6.10
C ALA A 132 28.41 -8.12 -7.21
N ASP A 133 28.10 -9.35 -7.63
CA ASP A 133 28.81 -10.04 -8.72
C ASP A 133 28.71 -9.25 -10.03
N THR A 134 27.52 -8.74 -10.35
CA THR A 134 27.28 -8.01 -11.60
C THR A 134 27.98 -6.65 -11.60
N LEU A 135 28.04 -5.97 -10.46
CA LEU A 135 28.80 -4.73 -10.31
C LEU A 135 30.31 -4.97 -10.41
N ALA A 136 30.80 -6.11 -9.90
CA ALA A 136 32.22 -6.46 -9.95
C ALA A 136 32.69 -6.95 -11.33
N ASN A 137 31.83 -7.67 -12.06
CA ASN A 137 32.12 -8.19 -13.39
C ASN A 137 30.87 -8.13 -14.29
N PRO A 138 30.55 -6.96 -14.87
CA PRO A 138 29.40 -6.80 -15.75
C PRO A 138 29.65 -7.52 -17.07
N GLN A 139 29.13 -8.75 -17.21
CA GLN A 139 29.22 -9.55 -18.42
C GLN A 139 27.84 -9.79 -19.01
N ARG A 140 27.62 -9.34 -20.25
CA ARG A 140 26.36 -9.57 -20.96
C ARG A 140 26.19 -11.05 -21.30
N LEU A 141 24.97 -11.55 -21.11
CA LEU A 141 24.57 -12.87 -21.55
C LEU A 141 24.52 -12.93 -23.08
N ALA A 142 24.95 -14.06 -23.65
CA ALA A 142 24.83 -14.30 -25.08
C ALA A 142 23.35 -14.36 -25.49
N ALA A 143 23.01 -13.67 -26.58
CA ALA A 143 21.65 -13.71 -27.12
C ALA A 143 21.30 -15.14 -27.55
N PRO A 144 20.08 -15.64 -27.23
CA PRO A 144 19.63 -16.94 -27.69
C PRO A 144 19.53 -16.94 -29.22
N ALA A 145 19.98 -18.02 -29.86
CA ALA A 145 20.09 -18.14 -31.32
C ALA A 145 18.75 -18.06 -32.10
N THR A 146 17.61 -17.87 -31.43
CA THR A 146 16.26 -18.10 -31.99
C THR A 146 15.29 -16.93 -31.89
N VAL A 147 15.76 -15.69 -31.67
CA VAL A 147 14.88 -14.50 -31.71
C VAL A 147 15.18 -13.66 -32.96
N VAL A 148 14.92 -14.24 -34.13
CA VAL A 148 14.64 -13.50 -35.37
C VAL A 148 13.20 -13.81 -35.74
N ALA A 149 12.27 -12.96 -35.31
CA ALA A 149 10.86 -13.10 -35.66
C ALA A 149 10.65 -12.71 -37.14
N LYS A 150 10.41 -13.71 -38.01
CA LYS A 150 9.48 -13.53 -39.13
C LYS A 150 8.09 -13.96 -38.64
N PRO A 151 7.02 -13.16 -38.85
CA PRO A 151 5.68 -13.54 -38.42
C PRO A 151 5.21 -14.72 -39.26
N LYS A 152 4.95 -15.86 -38.65
CA LYS A 152 4.28 -16.98 -39.32
C LYS A 152 2.78 -16.74 -39.31
N LEU A 153 2.29 -16.38 -40.48
CA LEU A 153 0.89 -16.41 -40.90
C LEU A 153 0.30 -17.80 -40.59
N ASN A 154 -0.92 -17.84 -40.05
CA ASN A 154 -1.65 -19.07 -39.76
C ASN A 154 -1.80 -19.93 -41.03
N ALA A 155 -1.18 -21.10 -41.06
CA ALA A 155 -1.42 -22.11 -42.08
C ALA A 155 -2.70 -22.87 -41.72
N ILE A 156 -3.76 -22.56 -42.48
CA ILE A 156 -4.89 -23.47 -42.72
C ILE A 156 -4.31 -24.75 -43.32
N LYS A 157 -4.84 -25.90 -42.87
CA LYS A 157 -4.48 -27.23 -43.33
C LYS A 157 -4.82 -27.36 -44.83
N ASP A 158 -3.80 -27.45 -45.69
CA ASP A 158 -4.00 -27.76 -47.10
C ASP A 158 -4.53 -29.20 -47.27
N PRO A 159 -5.57 -29.43 -48.09
CA PRO A 159 -5.89 -30.75 -48.63
C PRO A 159 -5.00 -31.09 -49.84
N ASP A 160 -4.81 -32.39 -50.08
CA ASP A 160 -3.94 -32.99 -51.10
C ASP A 160 -4.16 -32.49 -52.56
N PRO A 161 -3.13 -32.63 -53.43
CA PRO A 161 -3.04 -31.92 -54.71
C PRO A 161 -3.80 -32.60 -55.86
N LEU A 162 -4.32 -31.78 -56.77
CA LEU A 162 -4.81 -32.19 -58.10
C LEU A 162 -4.22 -31.25 -59.19
N PRO A 163 -4.14 -31.71 -60.46
CA PRO A 163 -3.02 -31.41 -61.35
C PRO A 163 -3.16 -30.16 -62.25
N GLU A 164 -2.02 -29.80 -62.85
CA GLU A 164 -1.72 -28.73 -63.82
C GLU A 164 -2.81 -28.42 -64.85
N MET A 165 -3.03 -27.13 -65.16
CA MET A 165 -3.31 -26.61 -66.51
C MET A 165 -3.06 -25.09 -66.59
N ALA A 166 -2.70 -24.65 -67.80
CA ALA A 166 -2.13 -23.37 -68.22
C ALA A 166 -3.04 -22.12 -68.15
N GLY A 167 -2.42 -20.93 -68.32
CA GLY A 167 -3.00 -19.84 -69.12
C GLY A 167 -3.16 -18.45 -68.47
N GLU A 168 -2.45 -17.47 -69.04
CA GLU A 168 -2.90 -16.12 -69.42
C GLU A 168 -3.22 -15.01 -68.37
N ASP A 169 -2.34 -14.01 -68.35
CA ASP A 169 -2.51 -12.58 -68.72
C ASP A 169 -3.56 -11.63 -68.07
N LYS A 170 -3.04 -10.43 -67.72
CA LYS A 170 -3.66 -9.09 -67.53
C LYS A 170 -4.10 -8.53 -66.15
N PRO A 171 -4.04 -7.18 -65.95
CA PRO A 171 -3.79 -6.52 -64.66
C PRO A 171 -4.93 -5.66 -64.07
N ALA A 172 -4.83 -5.40 -62.75
CA ALA A 172 -5.34 -4.30 -61.89
C ALA A 172 -6.83 -3.82 -62.00
N PRO A 173 -7.46 -3.41 -60.88
CA PRO A 173 -7.33 -1.99 -60.50
C PRO A 173 -7.30 -1.69 -58.99
N VAL A 174 -6.83 -0.48 -58.72
CA VAL A 174 -6.76 0.24 -57.46
C VAL A 174 -8.17 0.62 -56.96
N VAL A 175 -8.45 0.43 -55.67
CA VAL A 175 -9.57 1.10 -54.98
C VAL A 175 -9.08 1.69 -53.65
N THR A 176 -9.14 3.01 -53.59
CA THR A 176 -8.94 3.87 -52.42
C THR A 176 -10.18 3.88 -51.52
N GLY A 177 -10.01 3.85 -50.19
CA GLY A 177 -11.06 4.23 -49.24
C GLY A 177 -10.95 3.54 -47.88
N PHE A 178 -10.26 4.17 -46.92
CA PHE A 178 -10.31 3.78 -45.50
C PHE A 178 -11.15 4.81 -44.75
N ALA A 179 -12.30 4.38 -44.22
CA ALA A 179 -13.01 5.08 -43.15
C ALA A 179 -12.58 4.47 -41.80
N PRO A 180 -12.37 5.26 -40.74
CA PRO A 180 -12.00 4.72 -39.44
C PRO A 180 -13.19 3.99 -38.78
N PRO A 181 -12.95 2.92 -38.00
CA PRO A 181 -14.01 2.17 -37.33
C PRO A 181 -14.60 2.98 -36.16
N PRO A 182 -15.88 2.73 -35.80
CA PRO A 182 -16.56 3.48 -34.75
C PRO A 182 -15.99 3.17 -33.36
N PRO A 183 -16.09 4.11 -32.40
CA PRO A 183 -15.59 3.91 -31.04
C PRO A 183 -16.36 2.82 -30.30
N ALA A 184 -15.63 1.98 -29.57
CA ALA A 184 -16.17 0.93 -28.72
C ALA A 184 -17.05 1.52 -27.60
N PRO A 185 -18.14 0.84 -27.19
CA PRO A 185 -19.05 1.36 -26.18
C PRO A 185 -18.39 1.46 -24.81
N ALA A 186 -18.69 2.56 -24.11
CA ALA A 186 -18.26 2.85 -22.74
C ALA A 186 -18.63 1.70 -21.80
N LYS A 187 -17.65 1.18 -21.06
CA LYS A 187 -17.88 0.20 -20.01
C LYS A 187 -18.49 0.89 -18.80
N GLU A 188 -19.63 0.36 -18.38
CA GLU A 188 -20.45 0.84 -17.26
C GLU A 188 -19.65 0.93 -15.95
N ALA A 189 -19.87 2.02 -15.22
CA ALA A 189 -19.27 2.32 -13.93
C ALA A 189 -19.73 1.32 -12.84
N ILE A 190 -18.84 1.02 -11.89
CA ILE A 190 -19.17 0.22 -10.70
C ILE A 190 -20.31 0.92 -9.91
N PRO A 191 -21.46 0.27 -9.68
CA PRO A 191 -22.61 0.87 -9.00
C PRO A 191 -22.30 1.45 -7.61
N GLU A 192 -21.31 0.88 -6.91
CA GLU A 192 -20.89 1.30 -5.57
C GLU A 192 -20.26 2.71 -5.54
N VAL A 193 -19.54 3.11 -6.60
CA VAL A 193 -18.91 4.44 -6.69
C VAL A 193 -19.97 5.52 -6.92
N ALA A 194 -20.96 5.24 -7.76
CA ALA A 194 -22.10 6.13 -8.00
C ALA A 194 -23.03 6.24 -6.77
N ALA A 195 -23.24 5.13 -6.06
CA ALA A 195 -24.01 5.11 -4.82
C ALA A 195 -23.33 5.87 -3.67
N LEU A 196 -21.99 5.83 -3.60
CA LEU A 196 -21.21 6.61 -2.63
C LEU A 196 -21.24 8.11 -2.94
N ALA A 197 -21.03 8.49 -4.22
CA ALA A 197 -21.14 9.89 -4.65
C ALA A 197 -22.54 10.46 -4.35
N ALA A 198 -23.60 9.66 -4.56
CA ALA A 198 -24.97 10.05 -4.22
C ALA A 198 -25.20 10.19 -2.70
N ARG A 199 -24.61 9.31 -1.87
CA ARG A 199 -24.71 9.39 -0.41
C ARG A 199 -23.97 10.58 0.19
N LEU A 200 -22.78 10.89 -0.31
CA LEU A 200 -21.99 12.05 0.10
C LEU A 200 -22.68 13.36 -0.34
N ALA A 201 -23.22 13.40 -1.55
CA ALA A 201 -23.99 14.55 -2.04
C ALA A 201 -25.31 14.78 -1.25
N ALA A 202 -26.01 13.70 -0.86
CA ALA A 202 -27.27 13.80 -0.12
C ALA A 202 -27.12 14.30 1.33
N ARG A 203 -25.91 14.22 1.92
CA ARG A 203 -25.64 14.70 3.29
C ARG A 203 -24.98 16.07 3.35
N GLY A 204 -24.51 16.61 2.22
CA GLY A 204 -24.00 17.97 2.09
C GLY A 204 -25.08 19.06 1.98
N ALA A 205 -26.35 18.69 1.86
CA ALA A 205 -27.46 19.65 1.85
C ALA A 205 -27.85 20.01 3.31
N PRO A 206 -27.74 21.29 3.74
CA PRO A 206 -28.26 21.69 5.03
C PRO A 206 -29.77 21.44 5.05
N ALA A 207 -30.26 20.75 6.08
CA ALA A 207 -31.68 20.62 6.34
C ALA A 207 -32.31 22.02 6.36
N ALA A 208 -33.30 22.24 5.51
CA ALA A 208 -34.10 23.45 5.52
C ALA A 208 -34.64 23.70 6.95
N PRO A 209 -34.48 24.90 7.53
CA PRO A 209 -34.96 25.15 8.89
C PRO A 209 -36.49 25.08 8.90
N SER A 210 -37.01 24.15 9.70
CA SER A 210 -38.42 24.06 10.07
C SER A 210 -38.86 25.41 10.66
N ALA A 211 -40.03 25.87 10.21
CA ALA A 211 -40.64 27.14 10.53
C ALA A 211 -40.53 27.56 12.00
N ALA A 212 -40.03 28.77 12.23
CA ALA A 212 -40.01 29.41 13.54
C ALA A 212 -41.43 29.91 13.93
N PRO A 213 -41.83 29.82 15.21
CA PRO A 213 -43.03 30.50 15.69
C PRO A 213 -42.78 32.01 15.87
N ALA A 214 -43.84 32.79 15.65
CA ALA A 214 -43.85 34.25 15.57
C ALA A 214 -43.21 35.01 16.76
N PRO A 215 -42.66 36.23 16.53
CA PRO A 215 -41.89 36.97 17.54
C PRO A 215 -42.80 37.65 18.58
N ARG A 216 -42.35 37.65 19.84
CA ARG A 216 -42.90 38.52 20.90
C ARG A 216 -42.22 39.90 20.84
N PRO A 217 -42.93 40.99 21.18
CA PRO A 217 -42.40 42.34 21.08
C PRO A 217 -41.33 42.65 22.13
N ALA A 218 -40.31 43.39 21.70
CA ALA A 218 -39.16 43.81 22.49
C ALA A 218 -39.51 44.93 23.50
N SER A 219 -38.78 44.94 24.62
CA SER A 219 -38.66 46.08 25.54
C SER A 219 -37.18 46.29 25.88
N PRO A 220 -36.77 47.53 26.23
CA PRO A 220 -35.56 48.15 25.69
C PRO A 220 -34.27 47.88 26.49
N VAL A 221 -33.16 47.93 25.75
CA VAL A 221 -31.76 47.85 26.19
C VAL A 221 -31.31 49.19 26.78
N PRO A 222 -30.62 49.24 27.94
CA PRO A 222 -29.86 50.41 28.36
C PRO A 222 -28.42 50.39 27.83
N ALA A 223 -27.89 51.60 27.66
CA ALA A 223 -26.74 52.00 26.85
C ALA A 223 -25.36 51.45 27.26
N ALA A 224 -24.48 51.43 26.26
CA ALA A 224 -23.07 51.07 26.31
C ALA A 224 -22.18 52.05 27.11
N PRO A 225 -21.10 51.59 27.75
CA PRO A 225 -19.98 52.43 28.14
C PRO A 225 -18.79 52.36 27.15
N ALA A 226 -18.08 53.49 27.07
CA ALA A 226 -17.02 53.87 26.13
C ALA A 226 -15.64 53.17 26.35
N PRO A 227 -14.67 53.31 25.42
CA PRO A 227 -13.50 52.44 25.30
C PRO A 227 -12.31 52.87 26.19
N ARG A 228 -11.46 51.92 26.55
CA ARG A 228 -10.16 52.16 27.25
C ARG A 228 -8.96 52.01 26.30
N PRO A 229 -7.87 52.79 26.51
CA PRO A 229 -6.76 52.92 25.57
C PRO A 229 -5.64 51.86 25.75
N ALA A 230 -4.83 51.72 24.71
CA ALA A 230 -3.67 50.83 24.61
C ALA A 230 -2.47 51.26 25.49
N PRO A 231 -1.57 50.32 25.86
CA PRO A 231 -0.23 50.64 26.28
C PRO A 231 0.84 50.26 25.25
N THR A 232 1.80 51.17 25.16
CA THR A 232 2.99 51.26 24.32
C THR A 232 4.12 50.32 24.74
N ALA A 233 4.97 49.97 23.76
CA ALA A 233 6.27 49.29 23.96
C ALA A 233 7.31 50.18 24.68
N PRO A 234 8.36 49.56 25.25
CA PRO A 234 9.71 50.05 24.96
C PRO A 234 10.73 48.92 24.68
N GLY A 235 11.75 49.25 23.88
CA GLY A 235 12.81 48.36 23.44
C GLY A 235 14.16 48.51 24.14
N ASP A 236 15.10 47.73 23.60
CA ASP A 236 16.57 47.79 23.57
C ASP A 236 17.41 47.91 24.86
N GLY A 237 18.25 46.88 25.06
CA GLY A 237 19.71 47.09 25.13
C GLY A 237 20.47 46.65 26.39
N TYR A 238 21.63 46.01 26.13
CA TYR A 238 22.82 45.83 26.99
C TYR A 238 22.77 44.77 28.13
N SER A 239 23.84 44.06 28.54
CA SER A 239 25.14 43.60 28.00
C SER A 239 25.92 42.99 29.20
N GLY A 240 26.70 41.91 28.98
CA GLY A 240 27.82 41.48 29.86
C GLY A 240 27.40 40.77 31.17
N GLY A 241 28.00 39.68 31.64
CA GLY A 241 29.29 39.04 31.36
C GLY A 241 29.99 38.77 32.70
N GLY A 242 30.44 37.53 32.96
CA GLY A 242 31.45 37.29 34.01
C GLY A 242 31.38 36.00 34.82
N ALA A 243 32.17 35.01 34.37
CA ALA A 243 33.10 34.16 35.14
C ALA A 243 32.59 33.08 36.14
N GLY A 244 33.07 31.83 35.91
CA GLY A 244 33.07 30.68 36.83
C GLY A 244 34.16 30.76 37.93
N PRO A 245 34.67 29.64 38.52
CA PRO A 245 35.12 28.44 37.80
C PRO A 245 35.01 27.05 38.49
N ALA A 246 35.26 26.02 37.65
CA ALA A 246 36.01 24.76 37.86
C ALA A 246 35.58 23.71 38.91
N SER A 247 35.30 22.48 38.45
CA SER A 247 36.28 21.38 38.38
C SER A 247 35.64 20.05 37.90
N GLY A 248 36.43 19.18 37.25
CA GLY A 248 36.12 17.73 37.20
C GLY A 248 35.99 17.04 35.83
N ARG A 249 37.10 17.02 35.07
CA ARG A 249 37.58 15.98 34.12
C ARG A 249 36.64 14.88 33.57
N ARG A 250 36.67 14.78 32.23
CA ARG A 250 36.41 13.61 31.35
C ARG A 250 37.24 12.35 31.74
N PRO A 251 36.81 11.12 31.37
CA PRO A 251 37.04 10.61 30.00
C PRO A 251 35.89 9.80 29.37
N SER A 252 36.10 9.59 28.06
CA SER A 252 35.41 8.73 27.09
C SER A 252 35.22 7.26 27.49
N GLY A 253 34.17 6.62 26.95
CA GLY A 253 34.15 5.18 26.70
C GLY A 253 32.79 4.51 26.93
N GLY A 254 32.41 3.62 26.01
CA GLY A 254 31.46 2.54 26.30
C GLY A 254 30.07 2.69 25.69
N SER A 255 29.97 2.42 24.39
CA SER A 255 28.78 1.80 23.82
C SER A 255 28.55 0.47 24.53
N PHE A 256 27.37 0.29 25.14
CA PHE A 256 26.94 -1.03 25.58
C PHE A 256 26.29 -1.74 24.40
N ASP A 257 27.10 -2.56 23.74
CA ASP A 257 26.68 -3.84 23.18
C ASP A 257 26.07 -4.69 24.31
N MET A 258 24.95 -5.35 24.03
CA MET A 258 24.59 -6.56 24.75
C MET A 258 24.01 -7.55 23.74
N ASP A 259 24.82 -8.57 23.49
CA ASP A 259 24.52 -9.79 22.77
C ASP A 259 23.26 -10.48 23.30
N ASP A 260 22.46 -11.06 22.40
CA ASP A 260 21.87 -12.37 22.70
C ASP A 260 21.74 -13.18 21.41
N ALA A 261 22.65 -14.14 21.26
CA ALA A 261 22.65 -15.14 20.20
C ALA A 261 21.69 -16.27 20.57
N PRO A 262 20.81 -16.75 19.69
CA PRO A 262 20.07 -17.98 19.97
C PRO A 262 20.99 -19.19 19.78
N ALA A 263 21.06 -20.00 20.83
CA ALA A 263 21.74 -21.27 20.88
C ALA A 263 21.28 -22.25 19.78
N VAL A 264 22.26 -22.94 19.20
CA VAL A 264 22.10 -24.06 18.29
C VAL A 264 21.53 -25.26 19.05
N ALA A 265 20.27 -25.62 18.78
CA ALA A 265 19.68 -26.89 19.20
C ALA A 265 19.33 -27.75 17.99
N LYS A 266 19.73 -29.03 18.08
CA LYS A 266 19.64 -30.06 17.04
C LYS A 266 18.18 -30.33 16.63
N ARG A 267 18.01 -30.51 15.32
CA ARG A 267 16.82 -31.07 14.66
C ARG A 267 16.47 -32.45 15.26
N PRO A 268 15.17 -32.74 15.48
CA PRO A 268 14.63 -34.05 15.25
C PRO A 268 14.09 -34.15 13.81
N SER A 269 14.42 -35.26 13.19
CA SER A 269 14.07 -35.71 11.86
C SER A 269 12.57 -35.92 11.65
N GLY A 270 12.11 -35.55 10.46
CA GLY A 270 11.31 -36.44 9.60
C GLY A 270 9.92 -36.85 10.09
N GLY A 271 8.91 -36.08 9.71
CA GLY A 271 7.55 -36.56 9.48
C GLY A 271 7.00 -35.85 8.26
N LYS A 272 6.80 -36.56 7.15
CA LYS A 272 6.07 -36.07 5.98
C LYS A 272 4.66 -35.67 6.43
N LEU A 273 4.28 -34.42 6.21
CA LEU A 273 2.87 -34.04 6.10
C LEU A 273 2.61 -33.92 4.61
N ASP A 274 1.88 -34.91 4.09
CA ASP A 274 1.50 -34.98 2.69
C ASP A 274 0.53 -33.84 2.36
N LEU A 275 0.82 -33.18 1.23
CA LEU A 275 0.14 -31.98 0.73
C LEU A 275 -1.13 -32.34 -0.06
N ASP A 276 -1.92 -33.30 0.44
CA ASP A 276 -3.16 -33.76 -0.20
C ASP A 276 -4.42 -33.59 0.66
N ASP A 277 -4.32 -33.07 1.90
CA ASP A 277 -5.46 -32.84 2.80
C ASP A 277 -6.05 -31.41 2.75
N LEU A 278 -5.85 -30.67 1.65
CA LEU A 278 -6.44 -29.34 1.40
C LEU A 278 -7.37 -29.28 0.18
N ALA A 279 -7.96 -30.41 -0.21
CA ALA A 279 -9.06 -30.40 -1.16
C ALA A 279 -10.36 -29.94 -0.46
N PRO A 280 -11.04 -28.86 -0.90
CA PRO A 280 -12.34 -28.49 -0.36
C PRO A 280 -13.36 -29.60 -0.71
N ALA A 281 -14.12 -30.05 0.29
CA ALA A 281 -15.18 -31.03 0.12
C ALA A 281 -16.19 -30.58 -0.97
N PRO A 282 -16.65 -31.48 -1.85
CA PRO A 282 -17.57 -31.13 -2.92
C PRO A 282 -18.95 -30.76 -2.33
N VAL A 283 -19.33 -29.50 -2.50
CA VAL A 283 -20.70 -29.04 -2.28
C VAL A 283 -21.58 -29.73 -3.31
N LYS A 284 -22.53 -30.57 -2.86
CA LYS A 284 -23.58 -31.13 -3.70
C LYS A 284 -24.46 -30.00 -4.23
N LEU A 285 -24.19 -29.54 -5.45
CA LEU A 285 -25.14 -28.79 -6.25
C LEU A 285 -26.18 -29.77 -6.78
N ALA A 286 -27.38 -29.75 -6.18
CA ALA A 286 -28.55 -30.37 -6.77
C ALA A 286 -28.87 -29.63 -8.08
N GLY A 287 -28.80 -30.35 -9.19
CA GLY A 287 -29.05 -29.81 -10.52
C GLY A 287 -30.49 -29.34 -10.69
N GLY A 288 -30.66 -28.06 -10.96
CA GLY A 288 -31.85 -27.48 -11.56
C GLY A 288 -31.41 -26.55 -12.69
N LYS A 289 -31.85 -26.81 -13.91
CA LYS A 289 -31.59 -25.96 -15.09
C LYS A 289 -32.08 -24.54 -14.80
N LEU A 290 -31.20 -23.55 -14.86
CA LEU A 290 -31.58 -22.14 -14.85
C LEU A 290 -31.83 -21.70 -16.29
N GLY A 291 -33.08 -21.37 -16.60
CA GLY A 291 -33.47 -20.64 -17.79
C GLY A 291 -33.19 -19.15 -17.62
N ASP A 292 -33.02 -18.46 -18.74
CA ASP A 292 -32.83 -17.01 -18.82
C ASP A 292 -33.97 -16.24 -18.12
N GLY A 293 -33.61 -15.54 -17.04
CA GLY A 293 -34.47 -14.59 -16.36
C GLY A 293 -34.45 -14.74 -14.85
N ASP A 294 -33.51 -14.09 -14.16
CA ASP A 294 -33.68 -13.60 -12.78
C ASP A 294 -32.46 -12.76 -12.32
N LEU A 295 -32.46 -11.47 -12.71
CA LEU A 295 -31.67 -10.43 -12.04
C LEU A 295 -32.47 -9.85 -10.86
N ALA A 296 -32.97 -10.71 -9.97
CA ALA A 296 -33.64 -10.28 -8.76
C ALA A 296 -32.60 -9.99 -7.66
N VAL A 297 -32.53 -8.73 -7.21
CA VAL A 297 -31.72 -8.28 -6.08
C VAL A 297 -31.99 -9.20 -4.88
N ARG A 298 -30.96 -9.96 -4.49
CA ARG A 298 -31.01 -10.89 -3.36
C ARG A 298 -31.29 -10.07 -2.09
N LYS A 299 -32.42 -10.33 -1.41
CA LYS A 299 -32.72 -9.68 -0.12
C LYS A 299 -31.59 -9.99 0.87
N PRO A 300 -31.10 -9.00 1.63
CA PRO A 300 -30.02 -9.22 2.59
C PRO A 300 -30.47 -10.22 3.67
N ASP A 301 -29.53 -11.03 4.13
CA ASP A 301 -29.77 -12.05 5.14
C ASP A 301 -30.25 -11.36 6.45
N PRO A 302 -31.37 -11.77 7.08
CA PRO A 302 -31.85 -11.17 8.32
C PRO A 302 -30.81 -11.18 9.45
N ASP A 303 -29.88 -12.15 9.44
CA ASP A 303 -28.77 -12.21 10.41
C ASP A 303 -27.73 -11.11 10.15
N GLU A 304 -27.50 -10.73 8.89
CA GLU A 304 -26.61 -9.66 8.49
C GLU A 304 -27.17 -8.28 8.89
N GLU A 305 -28.47 -8.07 8.67
CA GLU A 305 -29.14 -6.83 9.06
C GLU A 305 -29.15 -6.65 10.58
N ALA A 306 -29.37 -7.74 11.33
CA ALA A 306 -29.29 -7.73 12.79
C ALA A 306 -27.88 -7.38 13.30
N ARG A 307 -26.83 -7.96 12.69
CA ARG A 307 -25.42 -7.63 12.98
C ARG A 307 -25.10 -6.18 12.69
N ARG A 308 -25.57 -5.65 11.57
CA ARG A 308 -25.39 -4.25 11.18
C ARG A 308 -26.04 -3.30 12.18
N ARG A 309 -27.31 -3.54 12.57
CA ARG A 309 -27.99 -2.73 13.60
C ARG A 309 -27.27 -2.80 14.95
N ALA A 310 -26.69 -3.95 15.30
CA ALA A 310 -25.90 -4.09 16.52
C ALA A 310 -24.56 -3.32 16.46
N ALA A 311 -23.89 -3.30 15.31
CA ALA A 311 -22.69 -2.49 15.10
C ALA A 311 -23.00 -0.98 15.16
N GLU A 312 -24.08 -0.54 14.52
CA GLU A 312 -24.54 0.87 14.56
C GLU A 312 -24.86 1.32 16.00
N ARG A 313 -25.54 0.48 16.81
CA ARG A 313 -25.77 0.78 18.22
C ARG A 313 -24.48 0.90 19.03
N ARG A 314 -23.53 -0.01 18.83
CA ARG A 314 -22.22 0.02 19.52
C ARG A 314 -21.42 1.27 19.15
N ARG A 315 -21.52 1.71 17.89
CA ARG A 315 -20.94 2.94 17.38
C ARG A 315 -21.55 4.18 18.03
N GLN A 316 -22.89 4.27 18.12
CA GLN A 316 -23.57 5.37 18.82
C GLN A 316 -23.16 5.45 20.29
N GLN A 317 -23.14 4.31 20.99
CA GLN A 317 -22.69 4.26 22.39
C GLN A 317 -21.24 4.74 22.56
N TRP A 318 -20.37 4.45 21.59
CA TRP A 318 -19.00 4.96 21.62
C TRP A 318 -18.96 6.48 21.41
N GLN A 319 -19.71 7.02 20.45
CA GLN A 319 -19.81 8.47 20.25
C GLN A 319 -20.31 9.18 21.51
N GLU A 320 -21.38 8.68 22.13
CA GLU A 320 -21.91 9.19 23.39
C GLU A 320 -20.88 9.10 24.53
N ALA A 321 -20.13 8.00 24.63
CA ALA A 321 -19.08 7.85 25.63
C ALA A 321 -17.93 8.85 25.43
N MET A 322 -17.55 9.11 24.18
CA MET A 322 -16.53 10.11 23.85
C MET A 322 -17.01 11.52 24.24
N GLU A 323 -18.26 11.87 23.93
CA GLU A 323 -18.86 13.14 24.38
C GLU A 323 -18.88 13.27 25.91
N GLN A 324 -19.23 12.20 26.62
CA GLN A 324 -19.24 12.17 28.09
C GLN A 324 -17.85 12.24 28.72
N SER A 325 -16.81 11.74 28.04
CA SER A 325 -15.41 11.83 28.50
C SER A 325 -14.84 13.25 28.48
N GLY A 326 -15.58 14.23 27.94
CA GLY A 326 -15.11 15.60 27.74
C GLY A 326 -14.20 15.76 26.52
N HIS A 327 -14.09 14.72 25.69
CA HIS A 327 -13.39 14.78 24.41
C HIS A 327 -14.10 15.78 23.49
N LYS A 328 -13.34 16.72 22.92
CA LYS A 328 -13.87 17.71 21.99
C LYS A 328 -13.44 17.36 20.58
N ALA A 329 -14.41 16.95 19.76
CA ALA A 329 -14.17 16.67 18.36
C ALA A 329 -13.55 17.88 17.65
N ARG A 330 -12.42 17.66 16.98
CA ARG A 330 -11.75 18.65 16.14
C ARG A 330 -12.34 18.64 14.73
N LYS A 331 -12.38 19.81 14.09
CA LYS A 331 -12.54 19.92 12.64
C LYS A 331 -11.21 20.37 12.03
N GLY A 332 -10.73 19.62 11.05
CA GLY A 332 -9.47 19.87 10.36
C GLY A 332 -9.58 21.07 9.41
N GLY A 333 -8.47 21.78 9.26
CA GLY A 333 -8.41 22.98 8.41
C GLY A 333 -8.56 22.70 6.92
N ASP A 334 -8.09 21.54 6.45
CA ASP A 334 -8.03 21.23 5.03
C ASP A 334 -9.34 20.63 4.50
N VAL A 335 -10.22 20.13 5.40
CA VAL A 335 -11.50 19.50 5.04
C VAL A 335 -12.41 20.45 4.25
N ALA A 336 -12.40 21.74 4.56
CA ALA A 336 -13.26 22.72 3.88
C ALA A 336 -12.77 23.11 2.49
N ALA A 337 -11.47 23.01 2.24
CA ALA A 337 -10.85 23.36 0.96
C ALA A 337 -10.74 22.17 0.00
N LEU A 338 -10.79 20.94 0.54
CA LEU A 338 -10.61 19.72 -0.22
C LEU A 338 -11.96 19.13 -0.65
N ASP A 339 -12.14 18.94 -1.96
CA ASP A 339 -13.25 18.14 -2.46
C ASP A 339 -12.93 16.64 -2.29
N LEU A 340 -13.23 16.12 -1.09
CA LEU A 340 -13.04 14.71 -0.77
C LEU A 340 -13.82 13.79 -1.72
N THR A 341 -14.98 14.22 -2.22
CA THR A 341 -15.79 13.42 -3.13
C THR A 341 -15.10 13.27 -4.48
N ALA A 342 -14.55 14.37 -5.02
CA ALA A 342 -13.77 14.34 -6.25
C ALA A 342 -12.50 13.50 -6.10
N VAL A 343 -11.78 13.62 -4.98
CA VAL A 343 -10.56 12.82 -4.73
C VAL A 343 -10.89 11.32 -4.67
N VAL A 344 -11.94 10.93 -3.96
CA VAL A 344 -12.38 9.52 -3.90
C VAL A 344 -12.83 9.03 -5.28
N ALA A 345 -13.50 9.86 -6.09
CA ALA A 345 -13.92 9.51 -7.44
C ALA A 345 -12.73 9.35 -8.41
N GLU A 346 -11.76 10.27 -8.37
CA GLU A 346 -10.52 10.16 -9.15
C GLU A 346 -9.73 8.90 -8.77
N HIS A 347 -9.69 8.56 -7.48
CA HIS A 347 -9.05 7.32 -7.00
C HIS A 347 -9.82 6.07 -7.43
N GLY A 348 -11.15 6.10 -7.40
CA GLY A 348 -11.99 5.03 -7.94
C GLY A 348 -11.72 4.78 -9.43
N THR A 349 -11.54 5.84 -10.21
CA THR A 349 -11.16 5.76 -11.62
C THR A 349 -9.76 5.18 -11.79
N TRP A 350 -8.82 5.59 -10.94
CA TRP A 350 -7.46 5.03 -10.86
C TRP A 350 -7.46 3.53 -10.58
N LEU A 351 -8.33 3.05 -9.69
CA LEU A 351 -8.47 1.63 -9.41
C LEU A 351 -9.04 0.85 -10.60
N GLN A 352 -10.09 1.37 -11.23
CA GLN A 352 -10.76 0.72 -12.37
C GLN A 352 -9.83 0.62 -13.58
N SER A 353 -9.07 1.67 -13.84
CA SER A 353 -8.12 1.74 -14.95
C SER A 353 -6.79 1.04 -14.66
N LYS A 354 -6.61 0.50 -13.44
CA LYS A 354 -5.34 -0.04 -12.93
C LYS A 354 -4.19 0.97 -13.06
N GLY A 355 -4.51 2.25 -12.85
CA GLY A 355 -3.58 3.37 -12.86
C GLY A 355 -3.32 4.02 -14.22
N ALA A 356 -4.09 3.69 -15.25
CA ALA A 356 -4.00 4.37 -16.55
C ALA A 356 -4.71 5.74 -16.57
N GLU A 357 -5.78 5.89 -15.80
CA GLU A 357 -6.64 7.07 -15.78
C GLU A 357 -7.04 7.42 -14.33
N GLY A 358 -7.33 8.70 -14.05
CA GLY A 358 -7.60 9.17 -12.69
C GLY A 358 -6.33 9.36 -11.86
N LYS A 359 -6.48 9.63 -10.57
CA LYS A 359 -5.35 9.90 -9.67
C LYS A 359 -5.49 9.10 -8.39
N ARG A 360 -4.38 8.52 -7.95
CA ARG A 360 -4.29 7.87 -6.64
C ARG A 360 -4.47 8.92 -5.54
N ALA A 361 -5.37 8.67 -4.61
CA ALA A 361 -5.62 9.53 -3.47
C ALA A 361 -4.37 9.65 -2.58
N THR A 362 -3.95 10.90 -2.36
CA THR A 362 -2.80 11.26 -1.53
C THR A 362 -3.20 12.42 -0.62
N PHE A 363 -3.13 12.16 0.69
CA PHE A 363 -3.50 13.11 1.75
C PHE A 363 -2.32 13.42 2.67
N SER A 364 -1.08 13.17 2.23
CA SER A 364 0.10 13.23 3.07
C SER A 364 0.25 14.60 3.75
N GLY A 365 0.32 14.61 5.09
CA GLY A 365 0.50 15.83 5.89
C GLY A 365 -0.71 16.75 5.99
N MET A 366 -1.88 16.37 5.47
CA MET A 366 -3.10 17.18 5.55
C MET A 366 -3.75 17.09 6.94
N ASP A 367 -4.51 18.13 7.32
CA ASP A 367 -5.40 18.16 8.47
C ASP A 367 -6.84 17.84 8.05
N LEU A 368 -7.15 16.54 8.06
CA LEU A 368 -8.46 15.96 7.76
C LEU A 368 -9.24 15.56 9.02
N ALA A 369 -8.95 16.19 10.17
CA ALA A 369 -9.65 15.88 11.39
C ALA A 369 -11.18 16.08 11.24
N GLY A 370 -11.97 15.13 11.73
CA GLY A 370 -13.43 15.15 11.60
C GLY A 370 -13.98 14.95 10.18
N ALA A 371 -13.15 14.56 9.21
CA ALA A 371 -13.60 14.26 7.84
C ALA A 371 -14.55 13.04 7.79
N ASP A 372 -15.56 13.08 6.92
CA ASP A 372 -16.41 11.93 6.62
C ASP A 372 -15.89 11.18 5.39
N LEU A 373 -15.32 10.01 5.64
CA LEU A 373 -14.81 9.03 4.69
C LEU A 373 -15.51 7.68 4.87
N THR A 374 -16.73 7.69 5.42
CA THR A 374 -17.53 6.48 5.65
C THR A 374 -17.73 5.72 4.34
N GLY A 375 -17.36 4.43 4.33
CA GLY A 375 -17.49 3.56 3.17
C GLY A 375 -16.59 3.96 1.98
N ALA A 376 -15.62 4.85 2.17
CA ALA A 376 -14.77 5.30 1.09
C ALA A 376 -13.93 4.14 0.50
N LEU A 377 -13.81 4.12 -0.83
CA LEU A 377 -12.99 3.17 -1.57
C LEU A 377 -11.60 3.78 -1.77
N LEU A 378 -10.71 3.57 -0.82
CA LEU A 378 -9.36 4.14 -0.81
C LEU A 378 -8.25 3.08 -0.64
N PRO A 379 -8.32 1.90 -1.29
CA PRO A 379 -7.24 0.92 -1.22
C PRO A 379 -5.96 1.50 -1.82
N ASN A 380 -4.84 1.19 -1.20
CA ASN A 380 -3.53 1.74 -1.50
C ASN A 380 -3.48 3.28 -1.41
N ALA A 381 -4.38 4.00 -0.75
CA ALA A 381 -4.22 5.46 -0.63
C ALA A 381 -3.04 5.82 0.29
N THR A 382 -2.54 7.06 0.19
CA THR A 382 -1.47 7.56 1.08
C THR A 382 -2.04 8.55 2.10
N PHE A 383 -1.92 8.20 3.37
CA PHE A 383 -2.32 8.96 4.56
C PHE A 383 -1.14 9.21 5.50
N LYS A 384 0.08 9.19 4.95
CA LYS A 384 1.30 9.35 5.76
C LYS A 384 1.31 10.72 6.42
N ASP A 385 1.62 10.76 7.73
CA ASP A 385 1.69 12.01 8.50
C ASP A 385 0.38 12.83 8.52
N VAL A 386 -0.77 12.25 8.11
CA VAL A 386 -2.06 12.95 8.08
C VAL A 386 -2.68 13.06 9.48
N ASP A 387 -3.44 14.12 9.73
CA ASP A 387 -4.33 14.21 10.88
C ASP A 387 -5.74 13.79 10.48
N LEU A 388 -6.18 12.62 10.94
CA LEU A 388 -7.54 12.07 10.79
C LEU A 388 -8.20 11.90 12.17
N SER A 389 -7.78 12.70 13.15
CA SER A 389 -8.40 12.66 14.47
C SER A 389 -9.90 12.96 14.35
N ASP A 390 -10.75 12.23 15.06
CA ASP A 390 -12.22 12.35 14.98
C ASP A 390 -12.85 12.04 13.60
N ALA A 391 -12.09 11.58 12.61
CA ALA A 391 -12.61 11.27 11.29
C ALA A 391 -13.50 10.00 11.31
N SER A 392 -14.52 9.96 10.45
CA SER A 392 -15.31 8.76 10.21
C SER A 392 -14.76 8.02 8.99
N LEU A 393 -14.19 6.85 9.22
CA LEU A 393 -13.64 5.91 8.22
C LEU A 393 -14.37 4.56 8.29
N SER A 394 -15.55 4.55 8.90
CA SER A 394 -16.30 3.34 9.16
C SER A 394 -16.68 2.65 7.86
N ASP A 395 -16.58 1.32 7.83
CA ASP A 395 -16.84 0.47 6.67
C ASP A 395 -16.01 0.85 5.41
N ALA A 396 -14.98 1.69 5.54
CA ALA A 396 -14.12 2.10 4.43
C ALA A 396 -13.19 0.97 3.98
N ARG A 397 -12.87 0.94 2.69
CA ARG A 397 -11.85 0.04 2.12
C ARG A 397 -10.53 0.76 2.04
N LEU A 398 -9.61 0.38 2.91
CA LEU A 398 -8.31 1.00 3.14
C LEU A 398 -7.17 -0.02 2.98
N ASP A 399 -7.44 -1.16 2.35
CA ASP A 399 -6.46 -2.24 2.18
C ASP A 399 -5.20 -1.74 1.45
N GLY A 400 -4.02 -2.10 1.98
CA GLY A 400 -2.72 -1.66 1.46
C GLY A 400 -2.39 -0.17 1.61
N SER A 401 -3.22 0.61 2.32
CA SER A 401 -2.98 2.05 2.50
C SER A 401 -1.84 2.36 3.45
N ASP A 402 -1.19 3.51 3.27
CA ASP A 402 -0.07 3.96 4.10
C ASP A 402 -0.52 5.01 5.11
N PHE A 403 -0.64 4.61 6.38
CA PHE A 403 -0.99 5.46 7.53
C PHE A 403 0.21 5.66 8.48
N ARG A 404 1.45 5.47 8.02
CA ARG A 404 2.60 5.62 8.89
C ARG A 404 2.62 7.02 9.49
N TYR A 405 2.78 7.07 10.82
CA TYR A 405 2.77 8.31 11.62
C TYR A 405 1.46 9.12 11.55
N ALA A 406 0.39 8.59 10.96
CA ALA A 406 -0.91 9.25 10.95
C ALA A 406 -1.47 9.40 12.36
N LYS A 407 -2.24 10.46 12.58
CA LYS A 407 -3.07 10.62 13.80
C LYS A 407 -4.48 10.19 13.47
N LEU A 408 -4.99 9.22 14.20
CA LEU A 408 -6.32 8.61 14.09
C LEU A 408 -6.95 8.57 15.50
N GLU A 409 -6.63 9.56 16.32
CA GLU A 409 -7.14 9.66 17.69
C GLU A 409 -8.65 9.87 17.63
N ALA A 410 -9.40 9.07 18.39
CA ALA A 410 -10.87 9.08 18.37
C ALA A 410 -11.49 8.89 16.96
N ALA A 411 -10.76 8.33 16.00
CA ALA A 411 -11.31 8.04 14.67
C ALA A 411 -12.23 6.82 14.71
N ASP A 412 -13.29 6.83 13.88
CA ASP A 412 -14.20 5.70 13.70
C ASP A 412 -13.80 4.86 12.51
N LEU A 413 -13.14 3.73 12.75
CA LEU A 413 -12.73 2.71 11.78
C LEU A 413 -13.56 1.43 11.93
N GLY A 414 -14.75 1.49 12.54
CA GLY A 414 -15.60 0.33 12.75
C GLY A 414 -15.96 -0.35 11.43
N GLY A 415 -15.70 -1.65 11.31
CA GLY A 415 -15.93 -2.43 10.09
C GLY A 415 -14.98 -2.11 8.92
N ALA A 416 -14.03 -1.18 9.08
CA ALA A 416 -13.11 -0.81 8.01
C ALA A 416 -12.18 -1.97 7.62
N ASN A 417 -11.86 -2.06 6.33
CA ASN A 417 -10.87 -3.02 5.84
C ASN A 417 -9.50 -2.36 5.75
N LEU A 418 -8.62 -2.69 6.69
CA LEU A 418 -7.24 -2.22 6.79
C LEU A 418 -6.24 -3.32 6.42
N GLY A 419 -6.67 -4.37 5.71
CA GLY A 419 -5.82 -5.50 5.35
C GLY A 419 -4.53 -5.06 4.67
N VAL A 420 -3.37 -5.52 5.18
CA VAL A 420 -2.04 -5.21 4.66
C VAL A 420 -1.70 -3.70 4.70
N ALA A 421 -2.47 -2.89 5.42
CA ALA A 421 -2.16 -1.47 5.59
C ALA A 421 -0.91 -1.26 6.47
N ALA A 422 -0.21 -0.15 6.26
CA ALA A 422 0.93 0.25 7.06
C ALA A 422 0.53 1.31 8.10
N LEU A 423 0.32 0.90 9.35
CA LEU A 423 -0.02 1.77 10.49
C LEU A 423 1.14 1.93 11.48
N ARG A 424 2.37 1.70 11.03
CA ARG A 424 3.56 1.81 11.89
C ARG A 424 3.64 3.20 12.52
N HIS A 425 3.78 3.25 13.84
CA HIS A 425 3.80 4.49 14.63
C HIS A 425 2.55 5.39 14.48
N ALA A 426 1.43 4.86 13.97
CA ALA A 426 0.18 5.60 13.94
C ALA A 426 -0.39 5.80 15.35
N LYS A 427 -1.08 6.93 15.57
CA LYS A 427 -1.72 7.25 16.86
C LYS A 427 -3.21 6.97 16.78
N LEU A 428 -3.64 5.85 17.33
CA LEU A 428 -5.02 5.32 17.31
C LEU A 428 -5.69 5.35 18.69
N ARG A 429 -5.26 6.26 19.58
CA ARG A 429 -5.79 6.37 20.95
C ARG A 429 -7.31 6.61 20.90
N LEU A 430 -8.07 5.86 21.70
CA LEU A 430 -9.54 5.92 21.78
C LEU A 430 -10.28 5.69 20.46
N SER A 431 -9.61 5.17 19.43
CA SER A 431 -10.24 4.88 18.14
C SER A 431 -11.21 3.69 18.24
N ASN A 432 -12.21 3.69 17.36
CA ASN A 432 -13.12 2.56 17.19
C ASN A 432 -12.69 1.70 16.00
N LEU A 433 -12.17 0.51 16.26
CA LEU A 433 -11.75 -0.51 15.28
C LEU A 433 -12.63 -1.77 15.38
N GLU A 434 -13.83 -1.65 15.95
CA GLU A 434 -14.72 -2.77 16.20
C GLU A 434 -15.12 -3.47 14.89
N GLY A 435 -14.88 -4.77 14.80
CA GLY A 435 -15.11 -5.55 13.57
C GLY A 435 -14.21 -5.20 12.38
N ALA A 436 -13.16 -4.39 12.56
CA ALA A 436 -12.25 -4.04 11.49
C ALA A 436 -11.42 -5.24 11.01
N VAL A 437 -11.08 -5.27 9.73
CA VAL A 437 -10.22 -6.31 9.14
C VAL A 437 -8.78 -5.81 9.16
N LEU A 438 -7.96 -6.35 10.06
CA LEU A 438 -6.55 -5.98 10.27
C LEU A 438 -5.57 -7.07 9.78
N ARG A 439 -6.00 -7.95 8.88
CA ARG A 439 -5.18 -9.05 8.36
C ARG A 439 -3.88 -8.57 7.73
N GLY A 440 -2.73 -9.07 8.19
CA GLY A 440 -1.42 -8.69 7.63
C GLY A 440 -1.00 -7.23 7.84
N THR A 441 -1.73 -6.48 8.66
CA THR A 441 -1.48 -5.05 8.91
C THR A 441 -0.23 -4.86 9.74
N ASP A 442 0.60 -3.86 9.40
CA ASP A 442 1.75 -3.47 10.24
C ASP A 442 1.35 -2.39 11.24
N LEU A 443 1.10 -2.78 12.49
CA LEU A 443 0.80 -1.90 13.63
C LEU A 443 2.04 -1.70 14.53
N SER A 444 3.26 -1.96 14.03
CA SER A 444 4.46 -1.88 14.87
C SER A 444 4.64 -0.48 15.46
N GLY A 445 4.78 -0.41 16.79
CA GLY A 445 4.92 0.85 17.52
C GLY A 445 3.71 1.79 17.45
N ALA A 446 2.55 1.32 17.00
CA ALA A 446 1.32 2.11 17.00
C ALA A 446 0.78 2.30 18.43
N THR A 447 0.14 3.45 18.69
CA THR A 447 -0.49 3.74 19.99
C THR A 447 -1.98 3.46 19.91
N LEU A 448 -2.44 2.36 20.49
CA LEU A 448 -3.83 1.89 20.49
C LEU A 448 -4.47 1.98 21.89
N THR A 449 -3.94 2.85 22.76
CA THR A 449 -4.42 3.00 24.13
C THR A 449 -5.91 3.31 24.16
N GLY A 450 -6.70 2.52 24.90
CA GLY A 450 -8.15 2.69 25.00
C GLY A 450 -8.92 2.43 23.69
N ALA A 451 -8.28 1.87 22.65
CA ALA A 451 -8.96 1.57 21.39
C ALA A 451 -9.95 0.40 21.55
N ARG A 452 -11.08 0.49 20.85
CA ARG A 452 -12.10 -0.57 20.82
C ARG A 452 -11.86 -1.45 19.61
N MET A 453 -11.45 -2.69 19.82
CA MET A 453 -11.08 -3.65 18.75
C MET A 453 -11.88 -4.94 18.85
N ALA A 454 -13.05 -4.90 19.49
CA ALA A 454 -13.85 -6.09 19.70
C ALA A 454 -14.32 -6.69 18.37
N GLY A 455 -14.07 -7.98 18.15
CA GLY A 455 -14.39 -8.65 16.89
C GLY A 455 -13.50 -8.29 15.70
N ALA A 456 -12.43 -7.53 15.89
CA ALA A 456 -11.48 -7.24 14.81
C ALA A 456 -10.62 -8.48 14.47
N ASP A 457 -10.23 -8.60 13.20
CA ASP A 457 -9.45 -9.75 12.70
C ASP A 457 -7.97 -9.39 12.57
N PHE A 458 -7.13 -9.97 13.43
CA PHE A 458 -5.68 -9.73 13.52
C PHE A 458 -4.84 -10.81 12.83
N LYS A 459 -5.42 -11.68 11.99
CA LYS A 459 -4.68 -12.78 11.38
C LYS A 459 -3.47 -12.27 10.60
N GLY A 460 -2.26 -12.62 11.07
CA GLY A 460 -1.00 -12.22 10.45
C GLY A 460 -0.61 -10.75 10.67
N ALA A 461 -1.32 -9.99 11.50
CA ALA A 461 -0.95 -8.62 11.84
C ALA A 461 0.38 -8.57 12.61
N VAL A 462 1.16 -7.51 12.41
CA VAL A 462 2.42 -7.26 13.14
C VAL A 462 2.16 -6.23 14.21
N LEU A 463 2.34 -6.61 15.49
CA LEU A 463 1.99 -5.80 16.66
C LEU A 463 3.22 -5.44 17.53
N ILE A 464 4.43 -5.51 16.95
CA ILE A 464 5.68 -5.35 17.70
C ILE A 464 5.76 -3.95 18.31
N GLY A 465 5.82 -3.87 19.64
CA GLY A 465 5.87 -2.63 20.41
C GLY A 465 4.59 -1.79 20.32
N ALA A 466 3.48 -2.36 19.85
CA ALA A 466 2.19 -1.67 19.85
C ALA A 466 1.68 -1.50 21.28
N ASP A 467 1.14 -0.33 21.59
CA ASP A 467 0.61 0.01 22.91
C ASP A 467 -0.90 -0.25 22.97
N LEU A 468 -1.28 -1.34 23.64
CA LEU A 468 -2.65 -1.84 23.78
C LEU A 468 -3.21 -1.62 25.20
N ARG A 469 -2.61 -0.74 26.00
CA ARG A 469 -3.11 -0.43 27.36
C ARG A 469 -4.56 0.05 27.30
N GLU A 470 -5.39 -0.42 28.23
CA GLU A 470 -6.83 -0.09 28.28
C GLU A 470 -7.65 -0.49 27.04
N ALA A 471 -7.04 -1.14 26.04
CA ALA A 471 -7.72 -1.49 24.81
C ALA A 471 -8.67 -2.69 24.99
N ASP A 472 -9.77 -2.69 24.25
CA ASP A 472 -10.75 -3.78 24.26
C ASP A 472 -10.56 -4.68 23.03
N LEU A 473 -9.86 -5.81 23.21
CA LEU A 473 -9.69 -6.87 22.21
C LEU A 473 -10.64 -8.04 22.47
N SER A 474 -11.72 -7.84 23.25
CA SER A 474 -12.67 -8.91 23.51
C SER A 474 -13.26 -9.43 22.20
N LYS A 475 -13.28 -10.76 22.03
CA LYS A 475 -13.74 -11.41 20.79
C LYS A 475 -12.89 -11.08 19.54
N ALA A 476 -11.71 -10.48 19.68
CA ALA A 476 -10.79 -10.34 18.55
C ALA A 476 -10.43 -11.72 17.99
N GLU A 477 -10.35 -11.83 16.67
CA GLU A 477 -10.09 -13.07 15.94
C GLU A 477 -8.66 -13.09 15.39
N GLY A 478 -8.10 -14.28 15.20
CA GLY A 478 -6.78 -14.45 14.57
C GLY A 478 -5.59 -13.92 15.37
N LEU A 479 -5.80 -13.45 16.61
CA LEU A 479 -4.76 -13.01 17.53
C LEU A 479 -4.09 -14.22 18.19
N THR A 480 -2.77 -14.22 18.24
CA THR A 480 -1.95 -15.30 18.80
C THR A 480 -1.19 -14.84 20.04
N GLN A 481 -0.82 -15.78 20.90
CA GLN A 481 -0.05 -15.48 22.11
C GLN A 481 1.28 -14.77 21.78
N GLY A 482 2.01 -15.23 20.75
CA GLY A 482 3.28 -14.61 20.33
C GLY A 482 3.14 -13.21 19.72
N GLN A 483 1.94 -12.80 19.28
CA GLN A 483 1.66 -11.41 18.92
C GLN A 483 1.47 -10.56 20.18
N VAL A 484 0.68 -11.04 21.15
CA VAL A 484 0.39 -10.34 22.41
C VAL A 484 1.66 -10.16 23.26
N GLU A 485 2.55 -11.15 23.30
CA GLU A 485 3.83 -11.05 24.02
C GLU A 485 4.74 -9.91 23.55
N LYS A 486 4.57 -9.46 22.30
CA LYS A 486 5.35 -8.38 21.71
C LYS A 486 4.69 -7.01 21.84
N THR A 487 3.58 -6.92 22.58
CA THR A 487 2.80 -5.69 22.78
C THR A 487 2.95 -5.17 24.20
N ILE A 488 2.56 -3.92 24.42
CA ILE A 488 2.47 -3.31 25.74
C ILE A 488 1.01 -3.40 26.19
N CYS A 489 0.73 -4.16 27.25
CA CYS A 489 -0.60 -4.33 27.82
C CYS A 489 -0.59 -3.99 29.31
N ASP A 490 -1.75 -3.64 29.86
CA ASP A 490 -1.94 -3.43 31.29
C ASP A 490 -3.08 -4.30 31.85
N LEU A 491 -3.45 -4.04 33.10
CA LEU A 491 -4.54 -4.76 33.76
C LEU A 491 -5.92 -4.37 33.21
N ALA A 492 -6.04 -3.24 32.52
CA ALA A 492 -7.28 -2.78 31.92
C ALA A 492 -7.47 -3.32 30.49
N THR A 493 -6.39 -3.72 29.80
CA THR A 493 -6.48 -4.38 28.49
C THR A 493 -7.33 -5.65 28.58
N ARG A 494 -8.41 -5.70 27.80
CA ARG A 494 -9.30 -6.87 27.70
C ARG A 494 -8.86 -7.74 26.54
N LEU A 495 -8.33 -8.93 26.84
CA LEU A 495 -7.89 -9.90 25.83
C LEU A 495 -9.02 -10.90 25.51
N PRO A 496 -9.01 -11.52 24.32
CA PRO A 496 -9.91 -12.63 24.01
C PRO A 496 -9.58 -13.86 24.89
N PRO A 497 -10.55 -14.76 25.11
CA PRO A 497 -10.34 -15.94 25.95
C PRO A 497 -9.22 -16.82 25.38
N GLY A 498 -8.40 -17.38 26.28
CA GLY A 498 -7.27 -18.25 25.91
C GLY A 498 -5.94 -17.53 25.65
N LEU A 499 -5.91 -16.20 25.66
CA LEU A 499 -4.68 -15.41 25.61
C LEU A 499 -4.34 -14.81 26.97
N SER A 500 -3.05 -14.77 27.25
CA SER A 500 -2.50 -14.20 28.48
C SER A 500 -1.71 -12.93 28.17
N ARG A 501 -1.75 -11.99 29.12
CA ARG A 501 -0.97 -10.75 29.04
C ARG A 501 0.54 -11.08 29.03
N PRO A 502 1.36 -10.24 28.35
CA PRO A 502 2.81 -10.35 28.46
C PRO A 502 3.23 -10.29 29.93
N ALA A 503 4.20 -11.13 30.32
CA ALA A 503 4.83 -10.99 31.61
C ALA A 503 5.46 -9.61 31.70
N LYS A 504 5.22 -8.90 32.81
CA LYS A 504 5.79 -7.58 33.05
C LYS A 504 7.32 -7.71 32.95
N PRO A 505 8.04 -6.91 32.15
CA PRO A 505 9.48 -6.81 32.32
C PRO A 505 9.72 -6.27 33.75
N GLU A 506 10.52 -7.01 34.54
CA GLU A 506 10.96 -6.60 35.88
C GLU A 506 11.73 -5.29 35.87
#